data_AF-A0A836RUD9-F1
#
_entry.id   AF-A0A836RUD9-F1
#
_cell.length_a   1.000
_cell.length_b   1.000
_cell.length_c   1.000
_cell.angle_alpha   90.00
_cell.angle_beta   90.00
_cell.angle_gamma   90.00
#
_symmetry.space_group_name_H-M   'P 1'
#
loop_
_entity.id
_entity.type
_entity.pdbx_description
1 polymer ?
#
loop_
_entity_poly.entity_id
_entity_poly.type
_entity_poly.pdbx_seq_one_letter_code
_entity_poly.pdbx_strand_id
1 'polypeptide(L)'
;MSARFERFHYLFRSTKGLVLMAISLISLITAIWGTLSGPMVEWGIRDITVRVLGMELLPAQREGRIIMLYHVIAMAVVAIEVYFITSIVPMKKHQQSTINATITFGYITAMIFGLWFGYFGHNFVFHGLFLLGQSMVFFAGVLLAAALWPWKKEYYVTDKEYAHTKKGVDLERVAFFVMTVATLGSAIFGAVTGSYWGNGHETFLAEDLIRETHKTPLQLAIIGHLHIMLTLVAVAITLIVGRWLDFKGAFHKIAMYLMIIGTIVITLGVWSVVPYQAIAHKIIYVG
;
A
#
# COMPACT_ATOMS: atom_id res chain seq x y z
N MET A 1 20.90 23.81 -20.08
CA MET A 1 19.49 23.46 -19.79
C MET A 1 18.87 24.53 -18.89
N SER A 2 17.58 24.83 -19.01
CA SER A 2 16.93 25.84 -18.16
C SER A 2 16.68 25.27 -16.75
N ALA A 3 16.74 26.10 -15.70
CA ALA A 3 16.52 25.66 -14.33
C ALA A 3 15.14 24.99 -14.10
N ARG A 4 14.13 25.35 -14.90
CA ARG A 4 12.80 24.71 -14.89
C ARG A 4 12.84 23.26 -15.38
N PHE A 5 13.65 23.00 -16.41
CA PHE A 5 13.83 21.65 -16.95
C PHE A 5 14.52 20.73 -15.92
N GLU A 6 15.56 21.21 -15.25
CA GLU A 6 16.27 20.46 -14.21
C GLU A 6 15.35 20.10 -13.03
N ARG A 7 14.51 21.04 -12.59
CA ARG A 7 13.52 20.78 -11.53
C ARG A 7 12.48 19.75 -11.94
N PHE A 8 11.97 19.83 -13.17
CA PHE A 8 11.02 18.84 -13.68
C PHE A 8 11.67 17.45 -13.75
N HIS A 9 12.91 17.37 -14.25
CA HIS A 9 13.65 16.13 -14.32
C HIS A 9 13.90 15.55 -12.91
N TYR A 10 14.27 16.39 -11.94
CA TYR A 10 14.42 15.96 -10.55
C TYR A 10 13.12 15.38 -10.00
N LEU A 11 12.01 16.12 -10.08
CA LEU A 11 10.72 15.74 -9.49
C LEU A 11 10.16 14.45 -10.06
N PHE A 12 10.25 14.24 -11.38
CA PHE A 12 9.55 13.14 -12.05
C PHE A 12 10.45 11.98 -12.49
N ARG A 13 11.78 12.08 -12.36
CA ARG A 13 12.71 11.02 -12.79
C ARG A 13 13.71 10.57 -11.73
N SER A 14 13.86 11.30 -10.63
CA SER A 14 14.69 10.86 -9.52
C SER A 14 13.84 10.22 -8.43
N THR A 15 14.37 9.19 -7.75
CA THR A 15 13.72 8.57 -6.58
C THR A 15 13.38 9.62 -5.53
N LYS A 16 14.32 10.54 -5.22
CA LYS A 16 14.10 11.60 -4.23
C LYS A 16 12.96 12.54 -4.62
N GLY A 17 12.88 12.90 -5.90
CA GLY A 17 11.79 13.73 -6.44
C GLY A 17 10.43 13.06 -6.37
N LEU A 18 10.36 11.78 -6.76
CA LEU A 18 9.13 10.98 -6.71
C LEU A 18 8.63 10.82 -5.27
N VAL A 19 9.55 10.53 -4.33
CA VAL A 19 9.24 10.46 -2.90
C VAL A 19 8.78 11.82 -2.36
N LEU A 20 9.49 12.90 -2.69
CA LEU A 20 9.11 14.26 -2.28
C LEU A 20 7.70 14.61 -2.77
N MET A 21 7.37 14.30 -4.02
CA MET A 21 6.04 14.52 -4.57
C MET A 21 4.97 13.74 -3.81
N ALA A 22 5.17 12.45 -3.57
CA ALA A 22 4.22 11.62 -2.85
C ALA A 22 4.00 12.11 -1.41
N ILE A 23 5.07 12.42 -0.67
CA ILE A 23 5.00 13.00 0.68
C ILE A 23 4.28 14.35 0.65
N SER A 24 4.61 15.24 -0.30
CA SER A 24 3.97 16.55 -0.40
C SER A 24 2.46 16.45 -0.63
N LEU A 25 2.04 15.50 -1.48
CA LEU A 25 0.62 15.25 -1.73
C LEU A 25 -0.08 14.66 -0.49
N ILE A 26 0.54 13.71 0.21
CA ILE A 26 0.03 13.19 1.48
C ILE A 26 -0.12 14.33 2.51
N SER A 27 0.92 15.16 2.67
CA SER A 27 0.87 16.29 3.59
C SER A 27 -0.24 17.28 3.24
N LEU A 28 -0.43 17.59 1.95
CA LEU A 28 -1.51 18.47 1.49
C LEU A 28 -2.88 17.88 1.82
N ILE A 29 -3.09 16.59 1.54
CA ILE A 29 -4.34 15.89 1.86
C ILE A 29 -4.58 15.88 3.36
N THR A 30 -3.59 15.50 4.16
CA THR A 30 -3.71 15.48 5.61
C THR A 30 -4.01 16.87 6.17
N ALA A 31 -3.38 17.93 5.64
CA ALA A 31 -3.63 19.30 6.07
C ALA A 31 -5.05 19.77 5.74
N ILE A 32 -5.59 19.41 4.57
CA ILE A 32 -6.92 19.82 4.13
C ILE A 32 -8.01 18.92 4.73
N TRP A 33 -7.95 17.61 4.54
CA TRP A 33 -8.97 16.68 5.02
C TRP A 33 -8.90 16.43 6.53
N GLY A 34 -7.76 16.69 7.16
CA GLY A 34 -7.63 16.67 8.62
C GLY A 34 -8.54 17.69 9.31
N THR A 35 -8.90 18.78 8.63
CA THR A 35 -9.87 19.77 9.15
C THR A 35 -11.31 19.24 9.22
N LEU A 36 -11.59 18.09 8.59
CA LEU A 36 -12.89 17.42 8.65
C LEU A 36 -13.01 16.45 9.84
N SER A 37 -11.94 16.28 10.63
CA SER A 37 -11.91 15.39 11.78
C SER A 37 -12.82 15.86 12.93
N GLY A 38 -13.21 14.94 13.82
CA GLY A 38 -14.06 15.20 14.99
C GLY A 38 -13.61 16.42 15.82
N PRO A 39 -12.34 16.50 16.25
CA PRO A 39 -11.85 17.65 17.03
C PRO A 39 -12.01 19.00 16.30
N MET A 40 -11.87 19.00 14.98
CA MET A 40 -11.99 20.21 14.16
C MET A 40 -13.45 20.63 13.93
N VAL A 41 -14.41 19.71 14.11
CA VAL A 41 -15.84 20.03 14.15
C VAL A 41 -16.17 20.90 15.37
N GLU A 42 -15.63 20.55 16.53
CA GLU A 42 -15.85 21.30 17.78
C GLU A 42 -15.32 22.74 17.68
N TRP A 43 -14.32 22.97 16.84
CA TRP A 43 -13.73 24.30 16.60
C TRP A 43 -14.36 25.05 15.41
N GLY A 44 -15.39 24.48 14.76
CA GLY A 44 -16.05 25.07 13.60
C GLY A 44 -15.21 25.09 12.30
N ILE A 45 -14.00 24.53 12.33
CA ILE A 45 -13.05 24.54 11.19
C ILE A 45 -13.58 23.67 10.03
N ARG A 46 -14.29 22.58 10.36
CA ARG A 46 -14.94 21.74 9.35
C ARG A 46 -15.88 22.56 8.47
N ASP A 47 -16.74 23.38 9.06
CA ASP A 47 -17.76 24.13 8.32
C ASP A 47 -17.14 25.19 7.40
N ILE A 48 -16.05 25.82 7.85
CA ILE A 48 -15.24 26.72 7.03
C ILE A 48 -14.69 25.97 5.82
N THR A 49 -14.05 24.82 6.06
CA THR A 49 -13.43 24.02 4.99
C THR A 49 -14.46 23.56 3.97
N VAL A 50 -15.59 23.02 4.44
CA VAL A 50 -16.69 22.56 3.59
C VAL A 50 -17.22 23.68 2.71
N ARG A 51 -17.41 24.88 3.27
CA ARG A 51 -17.91 26.04 2.53
C ARG A 51 -16.90 26.57 1.52
N VAL A 52 -15.63 26.68 1.91
CA VAL A 52 -14.56 27.21 1.05
C VAL A 52 -14.30 26.29 -0.15
N LEU A 53 -14.32 24.98 0.07
CA LEU A 53 -14.05 24.01 -0.97
C LEU A 53 -15.33 23.60 -1.73
N GLY A 54 -16.52 23.92 -1.23
CA GLY A 54 -17.79 23.50 -1.84
C GLY A 54 -18.01 21.99 -1.74
N MET A 55 -17.62 21.38 -0.62
CA MET A 55 -17.80 19.94 -0.39
C MET A 55 -19.25 19.58 -0.09
N GLU A 56 -19.66 18.39 -0.50
CA GLU A 56 -20.98 17.83 -0.20
C GLU A 56 -20.85 16.64 0.75
N LEU A 57 -21.14 16.87 2.04
CA LEU A 57 -20.94 15.88 3.10
C LEU A 57 -22.26 15.34 3.66
N LEU A 58 -22.92 14.45 2.91
CA LEU A 58 -24.10 13.76 3.44
C LEU A 58 -23.68 12.75 4.54
N PRO A 59 -24.36 12.71 5.70
CA PRO A 59 -24.00 11.81 6.79
C PRO A 59 -23.97 10.34 6.39
N ALA A 60 -24.93 9.88 5.58
CA ALA A 60 -25.05 8.49 5.13
C ALA A 60 -23.92 7.98 4.21
N GLN A 61 -22.99 8.86 3.81
CA GLN A 61 -21.86 8.54 2.92
C GLN A 61 -20.51 8.63 3.66
N ARG A 62 -20.53 8.79 4.99
CA ARG A 62 -19.33 9.03 5.79
C ARG A 62 -18.34 7.88 5.66
N GLU A 63 -18.82 6.66 5.73
CA GLU A 63 -18.08 5.40 5.69
C GLU A 63 -17.31 5.29 4.37
N GLY A 64 -18.02 5.47 3.26
CA GLY A 64 -17.45 5.47 1.92
C GLY A 64 -16.35 6.53 1.78
N ARG A 65 -16.58 7.78 2.23
CA ARG A 65 -15.56 8.84 2.19
C ARG A 65 -14.29 8.50 2.95
N ILE A 66 -14.44 7.91 4.14
CA ILE A 66 -13.31 7.50 4.97
C ILE A 66 -12.52 6.39 4.26
N ILE A 67 -13.20 5.41 3.68
CA ILE A 67 -12.57 4.35 2.88
C ILE A 67 -11.79 4.96 1.71
N MET A 68 -12.37 5.90 0.96
CA MET A 68 -11.69 6.58 -0.14
C MET A 68 -10.44 7.31 0.34
N LEU A 69 -10.55 8.10 1.41
CA LEU A 69 -9.44 8.86 1.98
C LEU A 69 -8.28 7.94 2.42
N TYR A 70 -8.59 6.82 3.07
CA TYR A 70 -7.56 5.84 3.46
C TYR A 70 -6.88 5.23 2.24
N HIS A 71 -7.64 4.82 1.22
CA HIS A 71 -7.05 4.21 0.04
C HIS A 71 -6.16 5.19 -0.72
N VAL A 72 -6.56 6.44 -0.91
CA VAL A 72 -5.73 7.40 -1.65
C VAL A 72 -4.42 7.72 -0.95
N ILE A 73 -4.40 7.77 0.39
CA ILE A 73 -3.19 7.95 1.18
C ILE A 73 -2.34 6.67 1.13
N ALA A 74 -2.96 5.50 1.35
CA ALA A 74 -2.27 4.23 1.34
C ALA A 74 -1.57 3.94 0.00
N MET A 75 -2.20 4.26 -1.14
CA MET A 75 -1.57 4.08 -2.45
C MET A 75 -0.31 4.95 -2.62
N ALA A 76 -0.30 6.16 -2.06
CA ALA A 76 0.89 7.02 -2.08
C ALA A 76 2.00 6.50 -1.17
N VAL A 77 1.66 5.95 0.00
CA VAL A 77 2.63 5.30 0.91
C VAL A 77 3.26 4.08 0.22
N VAL A 78 2.44 3.20 -0.37
CA VAL A 78 2.94 2.05 -1.14
C VAL A 78 3.81 2.51 -2.31
N ALA A 79 3.47 3.60 -3.00
CA ALA A 79 4.30 4.16 -4.06
C ALA A 79 5.69 4.58 -3.55
N ILE A 80 5.77 5.21 -2.37
CA ILE A 80 7.05 5.58 -1.73
C ILE A 80 7.91 4.35 -1.48
N GLU A 81 7.34 3.28 -0.93
CA GLU A 81 8.06 2.02 -0.70
C GLU A 81 8.59 1.43 -2.00
N VAL A 82 7.78 1.40 -3.05
CA VAL A 82 8.19 0.93 -4.38
C VAL A 82 9.33 1.77 -4.95
N TYR A 83 9.30 3.10 -4.78
CA TYR A 83 10.43 3.96 -5.21
C TYR A 83 11.71 3.62 -4.47
N PHE A 84 11.63 3.35 -3.17
CA PHE A 84 12.79 2.93 -2.39
C PHE A 84 13.29 1.56 -2.83
N ILE A 85 12.41 0.54 -2.91
CA ILE A 85 12.76 -0.82 -3.36
C ILE A 85 13.45 -0.77 -4.72
N THR A 86 12.86 -0.06 -5.69
CA THR A 86 13.42 0.04 -7.05
C THR A 86 14.74 0.81 -7.12
N SER A 87 15.05 1.61 -6.09
CA SER A 87 16.31 2.35 -6.00
C SER A 87 17.44 1.56 -5.33
N ILE A 88 17.12 0.68 -4.38
CA ILE A 88 18.10 -0.03 -3.55
C ILE A 88 18.32 -1.48 -3.98
N VAL A 89 17.29 -2.16 -4.53
CA VAL A 89 17.37 -3.55 -4.98
C VAL A 89 17.80 -3.59 -6.46
N PRO A 90 18.86 -4.32 -6.83
CA PRO A 90 19.32 -4.38 -8.21
C PRO A 90 18.25 -4.89 -9.18
N MET A 91 18.01 -4.15 -10.25
CA MET A 91 17.11 -4.51 -11.35
C MET A 91 17.49 -3.74 -12.63
N LYS A 92 16.95 -4.15 -13.78
CA LYS A 92 17.23 -3.47 -15.05
C LYS A 92 16.62 -2.07 -15.05
N LYS A 93 17.32 -1.09 -15.64
CA LYS A 93 16.88 0.32 -15.68
C LYS A 93 15.50 0.51 -16.30
N HIS A 94 15.19 -0.21 -17.37
CA HIS A 94 13.86 -0.18 -17.98
C HIS A 94 12.76 -0.72 -17.05
N GLN A 95 13.06 -1.74 -16.23
CA GLN A 95 12.11 -2.24 -15.24
C GLN A 95 11.83 -1.19 -14.17
N GLN A 96 12.89 -0.60 -13.60
CA GLN A 96 12.80 0.49 -12.63
C GLN A 96 11.96 1.65 -13.17
N SER A 97 12.27 2.15 -14.37
CA SER A 97 11.54 3.29 -14.96
C SER A 97 10.07 2.98 -15.23
N THR A 98 9.77 1.76 -15.72
CA THR A 98 8.40 1.36 -16.05
C THR A 98 7.56 1.17 -14.79
N ILE A 99 8.11 0.51 -13.76
CA ILE A 99 7.43 0.35 -12.47
C ILE A 99 7.14 1.72 -11.86
N ASN A 100 8.15 2.59 -11.79
CA ASN A 100 8.00 3.92 -11.19
C ASN A 100 6.97 4.77 -11.94
N ALA A 101 7.03 4.82 -13.27
CA ALA A 101 6.04 5.56 -14.06
C ALA A 101 4.62 5.02 -13.87
N THR A 102 4.46 3.70 -13.87
CA THR A 102 3.15 3.03 -13.73
C THR A 102 2.54 3.31 -12.36
N ILE A 103 3.31 3.14 -11.28
CA ILE A 103 2.80 3.39 -9.93
C ILE A 103 2.55 4.88 -9.68
N THR A 104 3.42 5.77 -10.20
CA THR A 104 3.21 7.23 -10.11
C THR A 104 1.90 7.62 -10.75
N PHE A 105 1.66 7.19 -11.99
CA PHE A 105 0.41 7.49 -12.68
C PHE A 105 -0.80 6.90 -11.94
N GLY A 106 -0.68 5.65 -11.48
CA GLY A 106 -1.74 4.96 -10.77
C GLY A 106 -2.16 5.66 -9.47
N TYR A 107 -1.21 5.94 -8.57
CA TYR A 107 -1.54 6.50 -7.27
C TYR A 107 -2.05 7.95 -7.38
N ILE A 108 -1.52 8.77 -8.30
CA ILE A 108 -2.00 10.14 -8.52
C ILE A 108 -3.43 10.13 -9.08
N THR A 109 -3.70 9.24 -10.05
CA THR A 109 -5.04 9.07 -10.62
C THR A 109 -6.03 8.64 -9.53
N ALA A 110 -5.70 7.60 -8.76
CA ALA A 110 -6.53 7.17 -7.65
C ALA A 110 -6.75 8.31 -6.65
N MET A 111 -5.70 9.05 -6.32
CA MET A 111 -5.76 10.13 -5.34
C MET A 111 -6.70 11.26 -5.75
N ILE A 112 -6.53 11.81 -6.96
CA ILE A 112 -7.33 12.94 -7.43
C ILE A 112 -8.79 12.52 -7.56
N PHE A 113 -9.06 11.43 -8.27
CA PHE A 113 -10.43 11.04 -8.60
C PHE A 113 -11.16 10.37 -7.42
N GLY A 114 -10.43 9.71 -6.51
CA GLY A 114 -11.00 9.16 -5.29
C GLY A 114 -11.47 10.25 -4.32
N LEU A 115 -10.68 11.31 -4.15
CA LEU A 115 -11.08 12.47 -3.36
C LEU A 115 -12.23 13.24 -4.03
N TRP A 116 -12.19 13.41 -5.35
CA TRP A 116 -13.28 14.07 -6.06
C TRP A 116 -14.60 13.31 -5.91
N PHE A 117 -14.57 11.99 -6.14
CA PHE A 117 -15.73 11.13 -5.97
C PHE A 117 -16.28 11.19 -4.54
N GLY A 118 -15.43 11.04 -3.53
CA GLY A 118 -15.86 11.01 -2.14
C GLY A 118 -16.41 12.34 -1.62
N TYR A 119 -15.86 13.48 -2.05
CA TYR A 119 -16.11 14.76 -1.37
C TYR A 119 -16.86 15.82 -2.20
N PHE A 120 -17.08 15.60 -3.50
CA PHE A 120 -17.62 16.62 -4.42
C PHE A 120 -18.70 16.07 -5.36
N GLY A 121 -19.67 15.32 -4.83
CA GLY A 121 -20.91 14.99 -5.55
C GLY A 121 -20.95 13.61 -6.24
N HIS A 122 -20.14 12.65 -5.82
CA HIS A 122 -20.27 11.22 -6.18
C HIS A 122 -20.42 10.92 -7.68
N ASN A 123 -19.74 11.68 -8.54
CA ASN A 123 -19.75 11.40 -9.97
C ASN A 123 -19.05 10.07 -10.28
N PHE A 124 -19.81 9.10 -10.77
CA PHE A 124 -19.32 7.74 -11.05
C PHE A 124 -18.20 7.67 -12.09
N VAL A 125 -18.03 8.69 -12.95
CA VAL A 125 -16.85 8.78 -13.82
C VAL A 125 -15.58 8.90 -13.00
N PHE A 126 -15.59 9.71 -11.94
CA PHE A 126 -14.44 9.83 -11.02
C PHE A 126 -14.22 8.55 -10.23
N HIS A 127 -15.29 7.85 -9.84
CA HIS A 127 -15.15 6.51 -9.25
C HIS A 127 -14.46 5.53 -10.22
N GLY A 128 -14.88 5.51 -11.50
CA GLY A 128 -14.24 4.67 -12.52
C GLY A 128 -12.75 4.99 -12.71
N LEU A 129 -12.39 6.28 -12.72
CA LEU A 129 -10.98 6.71 -12.80
C LEU A 129 -10.19 6.35 -11.54
N PHE A 130 -10.82 6.39 -10.36
CA PHE A 130 -10.23 5.89 -9.13
C PHE A 130 -9.87 4.40 -9.24
N LEU A 131 -10.81 3.57 -9.73
CA LEU A 131 -10.59 2.13 -9.93
C LEU A 131 -9.50 1.86 -10.98
N LEU A 132 -9.43 2.67 -12.05
CA LEU A 132 -8.33 2.62 -13.01
C LEU A 132 -6.99 2.91 -12.31
N GLY A 133 -6.92 3.95 -11.48
CA GLY A 133 -5.74 4.29 -10.70
C GLY A 133 -5.28 3.14 -9.80
N GLN A 134 -6.20 2.52 -9.05
CA GLN A 134 -5.91 1.35 -8.22
C GLN A 134 -5.42 0.16 -9.04
N SER A 135 -6.04 -0.10 -10.20
CA SER A 135 -5.64 -1.18 -11.12
C SER A 135 -4.23 -0.96 -11.65
N MET A 136 -3.83 0.28 -11.93
CA MET A 136 -2.47 0.63 -12.34
C MET A 136 -1.46 0.43 -11.21
N VAL A 137 -1.80 0.77 -9.96
CA VAL A 137 -0.94 0.48 -8.79
C VAL A 137 -0.76 -1.03 -8.61
N PHE A 138 -1.85 -1.81 -8.71
CA PHE A 138 -1.79 -3.27 -8.66
C PHE A 138 -0.88 -3.83 -9.78
N PHE A 139 -1.04 -3.34 -11.01
CA PHE A 139 -0.21 -3.76 -12.13
C PHE A 139 1.27 -3.40 -11.93
N ALA A 140 1.58 -2.23 -11.36
CA ALA A 140 2.95 -1.89 -10.99
C ALA A 140 3.54 -2.87 -9.97
N GLY A 141 2.73 -3.37 -9.03
CA GLY A 141 3.11 -4.46 -8.12
C GLY A 141 3.43 -5.76 -8.84
N VAL A 142 2.66 -6.13 -9.87
CA VAL A 142 2.96 -7.30 -10.73
C VAL A 142 4.30 -7.13 -11.44
N LEU A 143 4.55 -5.94 -12.01
CA LEU A 143 5.84 -5.61 -12.64
C LEU A 143 6.99 -5.66 -11.63
N LEU A 144 6.77 -5.20 -10.40
CA LEU A 144 7.75 -5.26 -9.31
C LEU A 144 8.07 -6.71 -8.93
N ALA A 145 7.06 -7.57 -8.74
CA ALA A 145 7.28 -8.99 -8.46
C ALA A 145 8.11 -9.67 -9.57
N ALA A 146 7.81 -9.37 -10.83
CA ALA A 146 8.58 -9.88 -11.98
C ALA A 146 10.03 -9.35 -12.02
N ALA A 147 10.25 -8.10 -11.61
CA ALA A 147 11.59 -7.54 -11.49
C ALA A 147 12.38 -8.21 -10.35
N LEU A 148 11.74 -8.43 -9.21
CA LEU A 148 12.30 -9.02 -7.99
C LEU A 148 12.53 -10.52 -8.05
N TRP A 149 12.07 -11.23 -9.10
CA TRP A 149 12.21 -12.68 -9.26
C TRP A 149 13.59 -13.22 -8.78
N PRO A 150 13.66 -13.92 -7.64
CA PRO A 150 14.93 -14.20 -6.95
C PRO A 150 15.80 -15.24 -7.64
N TRP A 151 15.24 -16.04 -8.55
CA TRP A 151 15.97 -17.12 -9.21
C TRP A 151 16.83 -16.67 -10.40
N LYS A 152 16.89 -15.36 -10.69
CA LYS A 152 17.79 -14.82 -11.72
C LYS A 152 19.24 -14.87 -11.23
N LYS A 153 20.08 -15.68 -11.88
CA LYS A 153 21.50 -15.86 -11.54
C LYS A 153 22.30 -14.56 -11.53
N GLU A 154 21.94 -13.59 -12.38
CA GLU A 154 22.56 -12.26 -12.43
C GLU A 154 22.47 -11.46 -11.11
N TYR A 155 21.57 -11.86 -10.20
CA TYR A 155 21.38 -11.21 -8.90
C TYR A 155 21.75 -12.11 -7.72
N TYR A 156 22.51 -13.18 -7.95
CA TYR A 156 23.00 -14.01 -6.86
C TYR A 156 24.04 -13.24 -6.04
N VAL A 157 24.04 -13.49 -4.74
CA VAL A 157 24.91 -12.83 -3.78
C VAL A 157 26.37 -13.18 -4.07
N THR A 158 27.20 -12.16 -4.18
CA THR A 158 28.66 -12.30 -4.28
C THR A 158 29.33 -12.16 -2.91
N ASP A 159 28.78 -11.31 -2.04
CA ASP A 159 29.25 -11.09 -0.66
C ASP A 159 28.57 -12.05 0.33
N LYS A 160 29.34 -12.99 0.88
CA LYS A 160 28.82 -14.02 1.80
C LYS A 160 28.41 -13.50 3.19
N GLU A 161 28.64 -12.23 3.50
CA GLU A 161 28.09 -11.59 4.69
C GLU A 161 26.57 -11.44 4.58
N TYR A 162 26.03 -11.30 3.38
CA TYR A 162 24.61 -11.26 3.12
C TYR A 162 23.96 -12.65 3.23
N ALA A 163 22.65 -12.65 3.48
CA ALA A 163 21.86 -13.86 3.60
C ALA A 163 21.65 -14.49 2.22
N HIS A 164 22.10 -15.73 2.06
CA HIS A 164 22.02 -16.45 0.80
C HIS A 164 21.80 -17.94 1.02
N THR A 165 21.20 -18.59 0.02
CA THR A 165 21.15 -20.06 -0.03
C THR A 165 22.51 -20.63 -0.44
N LYS A 166 22.69 -21.95 -0.30
CA LYS A 166 23.90 -22.66 -0.77
C LYS A 166 24.23 -22.40 -2.25
N LYS A 167 23.23 -22.11 -3.09
CA LYS A 167 23.40 -21.83 -4.53
C LYS A 167 23.67 -20.36 -4.83
N GLY A 168 23.69 -19.48 -3.82
CA GLY A 168 23.90 -18.04 -3.98
C GLY A 168 22.63 -17.19 -4.14
N VAL A 169 21.44 -17.79 -4.07
CA VAL A 169 20.17 -17.02 -4.11
C VAL A 169 20.12 -16.04 -2.94
N ASP A 170 19.92 -14.76 -3.25
CA ASP A 170 19.77 -13.65 -2.31
C ASP A 170 18.47 -13.77 -1.51
N LEU A 171 18.58 -14.03 -0.21
CA LEU A 171 17.40 -14.17 0.66
C LEU A 171 16.73 -12.83 0.97
N GLU A 172 17.45 -11.72 0.92
CA GLU A 172 16.83 -10.40 1.06
C GLU A 172 15.94 -10.09 -0.16
N ARG A 173 16.42 -10.42 -1.36
CA ARG A 173 15.59 -10.37 -2.57
C ARG A 173 14.38 -11.30 -2.49
N VAL A 174 14.53 -12.51 -1.93
CA VAL A 174 13.40 -13.42 -1.68
C VAL A 174 12.41 -12.77 -0.71
N ALA A 175 12.87 -12.12 0.36
CA ALA A 175 11.99 -11.43 1.31
C ALA A 175 11.19 -10.31 0.62
N PHE A 176 11.85 -9.45 -0.17
CA PHE A 176 11.15 -8.42 -0.97
C PHE A 176 10.14 -9.03 -1.96
N PHE A 177 10.50 -10.13 -2.62
CA PHE A 177 9.61 -10.82 -3.55
C PHE A 177 8.38 -11.39 -2.84
N VAL A 178 8.58 -12.09 -1.72
CA VAL A 178 7.50 -12.69 -0.90
C VAL A 178 6.58 -11.61 -0.36
N MET A 179 7.12 -10.52 0.19
CA MET A 179 6.34 -9.36 0.62
C MET A 179 5.51 -8.80 -0.54
N THR A 180 6.11 -8.60 -1.73
CA THR A 180 5.40 -8.06 -2.89
C THR A 180 4.24 -8.97 -3.33
N VAL A 181 4.46 -10.29 -3.36
CA VAL A 181 3.43 -11.28 -3.72
C VAL A 181 2.32 -11.31 -2.67
N ALA A 182 2.66 -11.26 -1.38
CA ALA A 182 1.69 -11.18 -0.30
C ALA A 182 0.84 -9.90 -0.40
N THR A 183 1.45 -8.76 -0.73
CA THR A 183 0.74 -7.48 -0.94
C THR A 183 -0.24 -7.58 -2.11
N LEU A 184 0.16 -8.18 -3.23
CA LEU A 184 -0.75 -8.42 -4.36
C LEU A 184 -1.91 -9.34 -3.97
N GLY A 185 -1.63 -10.43 -3.24
CA GLY A 185 -2.67 -11.34 -2.77
C GLY A 185 -3.64 -10.65 -1.80
N SER A 186 -3.14 -9.81 -0.89
CA SER A 186 -3.98 -9.00 -0.01
C SER A 186 -4.82 -7.97 -0.77
N ALA A 187 -4.26 -7.33 -1.79
CA ALA A 187 -4.99 -6.39 -2.64
C ALA A 187 -6.15 -7.09 -3.36
N ILE A 188 -5.94 -8.31 -3.88
CA ILE A 188 -7.01 -9.14 -4.46
C ILE A 188 -8.06 -9.46 -3.39
N PHE A 189 -7.63 -9.86 -2.19
CA PHE A 189 -8.52 -10.20 -1.08
C PHE A 189 -9.47 -9.05 -0.72
N GLY A 190 -8.96 -7.81 -0.64
CA GLY A 190 -9.77 -6.62 -0.45
C GLY A 190 -10.64 -6.28 -1.66
N ALA A 191 -10.10 -6.41 -2.89
CA ALA A 191 -10.82 -6.13 -4.13
C ALA A 191 -12.02 -7.08 -4.34
N VAL A 192 -11.91 -8.35 -3.94
CA VAL A 192 -13.03 -9.30 -3.95
C VAL A 192 -14.17 -8.74 -3.11
N THR A 193 -13.92 -8.29 -1.88
CA THR A 193 -14.99 -7.70 -1.07
C THR A 193 -15.57 -6.43 -1.70
N GLY A 194 -14.72 -5.56 -2.24
CA GLY A 194 -15.17 -4.36 -2.95
C GLY A 194 -16.07 -4.66 -4.16
N SER A 195 -15.85 -5.78 -4.85
CA SER A 195 -16.66 -6.19 -6.01
C SER A 195 -18.10 -6.59 -5.67
N TYR A 196 -18.39 -6.90 -4.39
CA TYR A 196 -19.75 -7.18 -3.92
C TYR A 196 -20.46 -5.93 -3.37
N TRP A 197 -19.85 -4.75 -3.43
CA TRP A 197 -20.49 -3.52 -2.95
C TRP A 197 -21.79 -3.22 -3.71
N GLY A 198 -22.89 -3.04 -2.97
CA GLY A 198 -24.25 -2.93 -3.52
C GLY A 198 -24.85 -4.25 -4.01
N ASN A 199 -24.15 -5.38 -3.83
CA ASN A 199 -24.57 -6.74 -4.18
C ASN A 199 -24.35 -7.70 -2.99
N GLY A 200 -25.07 -7.45 -1.89
CA GLY A 200 -24.95 -8.24 -0.65
C GLY A 200 -23.81 -7.80 0.27
N HIS A 201 -23.15 -6.69 -0.05
CA HIS A 201 -22.16 -6.03 0.80
C HIS A 201 -22.38 -4.52 0.82
N GLU A 202 -22.27 -3.93 2.01
CA GLU A 202 -22.39 -2.49 2.22
C GLU A 202 -21.15 -1.97 2.97
N THR A 203 -20.89 -0.68 2.84
CA THR A 203 -19.82 -0.03 3.62
C THR A 203 -20.21 0.02 5.09
N PHE A 204 -19.24 -0.23 5.97
CA PHE A 204 -19.42 -0.19 7.42
C PHE A 204 -18.21 0.47 8.09
N LEU A 205 -18.37 0.95 9.32
CA LEU A 205 -17.24 1.42 10.13
C LEU A 205 -16.57 0.25 10.85
N ALA A 206 -15.23 0.26 10.91
CA ALA A 206 -14.49 -0.77 11.62
C ALA A 206 -14.86 -0.82 13.12
N GLU A 207 -15.26 0.31 13.69
CA GLU A 207 -15.73 0.44 15.07
C GLU A 207 -17.02 -0.32 15.34
N ASP A 208 -17.89 -0.47 14.33
CA ASP A 208 -19.15 -1.21 14.46
C ASP A 208 -18.89 -2.71 14.60
N LEU A 209 -17.83 -3.22 13.95
CA LEU A 209 -17.44 -4.63 14.02
C LEU A 209 -17.01 -5.08 15.42
N ILE A 210 -16.62 -4.16 16.28
CA ILE A 210 -16.25 -4.47 17.68
C ILE A 210 -17.51 -4.87 18.46
N ARG A 211 -18.66 -4.33 18.09
CA ARG A 211 -19.96 -4.57 18.73
C ARG A 211 -20.74 -5.72 18.08
N GLU A 212 -20.43 -6.06 16.83
CA GLU A 212 -21.05 -7.18 16.13
C GLU A 212 -20.46 -8.53 16.55
N THR A 213 -21.29 -9.38 17.17
CA THR A 213 -20.92 -10.74 17.59
C THR A 213 -20.79 -11.71 16.42
N HIS A 214 -21.55 -11.50 15.35
CA HIS A 214 -21.53 -12.30 14.13
C HIS A 214 -21.07 -11.44 12.95
N LYS A 215 -20.06 -11.92 12.21
CA LYS A 215 -19.47 -11.21 11.07
C LYS A 215 -19.65 -12.05 9.82
N THR A 216 -20.02 -11.40 8.73
CA THR A 216 -20.09 -12.05 7.42
C THR A 216 -18.69 -12.38 6.89
N PRO A 217 -18.55 -13.35 5.97
CA PRO A 217 -17.28 -13.63 5.29
C PRO A 217 -16.64 -12.39 4.65
N LEU A 218 -17.44 -11.49 4.08
CA LEU A 218 -16.96 -10.26 3.44
C LEU A 218 -16.43 -9.23 4.44
N GLN A 219 -17.10 -9.07 5.58
CA GLN A 219 -16.58 -8.25 6.69
C GLN A 219 -15.28 -8.83 7.26
N LEU A 220 -15.21 -10.16 7.45
CA LEU A 220 -14.00 -10.86 7.89
C LEU A 220 -12.85 -10.68 6.88
N ALA A 221 -13.16 -10.68 5.59
CA ALA A 221 -12.16 -10.44 4.55
C ALA A 221 -11.60 -9.01 4.60
N ILE A 222 -12.44 -7.99 4.84
CA ILE A 222 -11.98 -6.61 5.06
C ILE A 222 -11.10 -6.51 6.31
N ILE A 223 -11.50 -7.13 7.43
CA ILE A 223 -10.69 -7.14 8.66
C ILE A 223 -9.32 -7.73 8.36
N GLY A 224 -9.29 -8.86 7.65
CA GLY A 224 -8.05 -9.50 7.24
C GLY A 224 -7.19 -8.57 6.37
N HIS A 225 -7.77 -8.02 5.30
CA HIS A 225 -7.10 -7.07 4.40
C HIS A 225 -6.49 -5.88 5.16
N LEU A 226 -7.24 -5.27 6.07
CA LEU A 226 -6.77 -4.12 6.86
C LEU A 226 -5.55 -4.48 7.73
N HIS A 227 -5.58 -5.62 8.41
CA HIS A 227 -4.47 -6.05 9.27
C HIS A 227 -3.21 -6.35 8.46
N ILE A 228 -3.33 -7.12 7.38
CA ILE A 228 -2.15 -7.56 6.62
C ILE A 228 -1.52 -6.41 5.83
N MET A 229 -2.30 -5.46 5.32
CA MET A 229 -1.73 -4.36 4.54
C MET A 229 -0.78 -3.50 5.38
N LEU A 230 -1.16 -3.19 6.62
CA LEU A 230 -0.29 -2.44 7.53
C LEU A 230 0.97 -3.24 7.90
N THR A 231 0.84 -4.55 8.14
CA THR A 231 2.00 -5.40 8.42
C THR A 231 2.93 -5.51 7.23
N LEU A 232 2.41 -5.64 5.99
CA LEU A 232 3.24 -5.74 4.79
C LEU A 232 3.98 -4.43 4.47
N VAL A 233 3.35 -3.28 4.74
CA VAL A 233 4.02 -1.96 4.73
C VAL A 233 5.15 -1.93 5.77
N ALA A 234 4.88 -2.39 7.00
CA ALA A 234 5.93 -2.46 8.03
C ALA A 234 7.09 -3.39 7.61
N VAL A 235 6.78 -4.56 7.05
CA VAL A 235 7.77 -5.51 6.50
C VAL A 235 8.59 -4.85 5.39
N ALA A 236 7.95 -4.16 4.45
CA ALA A 236 8.61 -3.44 3.37
C ALA A 236 9.57 -2.37 3.91
N ILE A 237 9.11 -1.54 4.85
CA ILE A 237 9.94 -0.53 5.52
C ILE A 237 11.13 -1.18 6.24
N THR A 238 10.92 -2.26 6.98
CA THR A 238 12.01 -2.97 7.68
C THR A 238 13.06 -3.47 6.71
N LEU A 239 12.65 -4.07 5.58
CA LEU A 239 13.58 -4.52 4.54
C LEU A 239 14.31 -3.34 3.86
N ILE A 240 13.59 -2.26 3.56
CA ILE A 240 14.17 -1.04 2.97
C ILE A 240 15.24 -0.45 3.89
N VAL A 241 14.93 -0.29 5.18
CA VAL A 241 15.84 0.26 6.18
C VAL A 241 17.03 -0.67 6.41
N GLY A 242 16.78 -1.98 6.52
CA GLY A 242 17.85 -2.99 6.67
C GLY A 242 18.87 -2.89 5.54
N ARG A 243 18.39 -2.85 4.30
CA ARG A 243 19.26 -2.71 3.13
C ARG A 243 19.94 -1.34 3.05
N TRP A 244 19.24 -0.26 3.39
CA TRP A 244 19.79 1.09 3.39
C TRP A 244 20.94 1.26 4.39
N LEU A 245 20.88 0.58 5.53
CA LEU A 245 21.90 0.60 6.57
C LEU A 245 23.01 -0.46 6.38
N ASP A 246 23.06 -1.15 5.24
CA ASP A 246 24.01 -2.25 4.96
C ASP A 246 23.95 -3.37 6.03
N PHE A 247 22.74 -3.73 6.48
CA PHE A 247 22.57 -4.77 7.50
C PHE A 247 23.02 -6.14 6.97
N LYS A 248 24.06 -6.72 7.59
CA LYS A 248 24.68 -7.98 7.18
C LYS A 248 25.20 -8.81 8.37
N GLY A 249 25.73 -9.99 8.10
CA GLY A 249 26.27 -10.90 9.11
C GLY A 249 25.27 -11.92 9.66
N ALA A 250 25.54 -12.44 10.86
CA ALA A 250 24.77 -13.56 11.43
C ALA A 250 23.30 -13.21 11.71
N PHE A 251 23.04 -12.02 12.28
CA PHE A 251 21.68 -11.57 12.55
C PHE A 251 20.90 -11.29 11.26
N HIS A 252 21.54 -10.77 10.22
CA HIS A 252 20.92 -10.59 8.91
C HIS A 252 20.47 -11.93 8.31
N LYS A 253 21.30 -12.97 8.42
CA LYS A 253 20.95 -14.32 7.95
C LYS A 253 19.72 -14.89 8.64
N ILE A 254 19.64 -14.75 9.97
CA ILE A 254 18.47 -15.18 10.75
C ILE A 254 17.25 -14.33 10.37
N ALA A 255 17.41 -13.01 10.34
CA ALA A 255 16.34 -12.07 10.04
C ALA A 255 15.69 -12.34 8.68
N MET A 256 16.46 -12.61 7.62
CA MET A 256 15.88 -12.88 6.31
C MET A 256 15.01 -14.15 6.29
N TYR A 257 15.40 -15.21 7.00
CA TYR A 257 14.54 -16.39 7.14
C TYR A 257 13.27 -16.06 7.92
N LEU A 258 13.39 -15.33 9.03
CA LEU A 258 12.23 -14.93 9.84
C LEU A 258 11.29 -14.02 9.05
N MET A 259 11.81 -13.06 8.27
CA MET A 259 11.00 -12.17 7.44
C MET A 259 10.25 -12.94 6.35
N ILE A 260 10.90 -13.88 5.67
CA ILE A 260 10.25 -14.72 4.64
C ILE A 260 9.16 -15.59 5.26
N ILE A 261 9.49 -16.34 6.32
CA ILE A 261 8.58 -17.29 6.94
C ILE A 261 7.44 -16.53 7.63
N GLY A 262 7.75 -15.51 8.42
CA GLY A 262 6.77 -14.66 9.11
C GLY A 262 5.78 -14.04 8.12
N THR A 263 6.27 -13.46 7.02
CA THR A 263 5.40 -12.91 5.96
C THR A 263 4.47 -13.98 5.37
N ILE A 264 4.95 -15.19 5.12
CA ILE A 264 4.10 -16.30 4.62
C ILE A 264 3.06 -16.70 5.68
N VAL A 265 3.50 -16.90 6.92
CA VAL A 265 2.64 -17.33 8.04
C VAL A 265 1.53 -16.32 8.29
N ILE A 266 1.86 -15.04 8.41
CA ILE A 266 0.86 -14.01 8.66
C ILE A 266 -0.09 -13.85 7.47
N THR A 267 0.40 -13.96 6.24
CA THR A 267 -0.46 -13.91 5.03
C THR A 267 -1.49 -15.05 5.03
N LEU A 268 -1.04 -16.29 5.26
CA LEU A 268 -1.93 -17.45 5.35
C LEU A 268 -2.88 -17.35 6.56
N GLY A 269 -2.38 -16.88 7.70
CA GLY A 269 -3.17 -16.63 8.90
C GLY A 269 -4.30 -15.65 8.63
N VAL A 270 -4.01 -14.53 7.97
CA VAL A 270 -5.01 -13.52 7.61
C VAL A 270 -6.05 -14.07 6.63
N TRP A 271 -5.64 -14.79 5.58
CA TRP A 271 -6.61 -15.39 4.65
C TRP A 271 -7.48 -16.45 5.33
N SER A 272 -6.96 -17.12 6.36
CA SER A 272 -7.71 -18.07 7.16
C SER A 272 -8.74 -17.44 8.12
N VAL A 273 -8.76 -16.10 8.29
CA VAL A 273 -9.75 -15.42 9.14
C VAL A 273 -11.18 -15.69 8.66
N VAL A 274 -11.39 -15.79 7.35
CA VAL A 274 -12.71 -16.04 6.75
C VAL A 274 -13.23 -17.45 7.08
N PRO A 275 -12.50 -18.54 6.78
CA PRO A 275 -12.97 -19.89 7.09
C PRO A 275 -12.76 -20.32 8.55
N TYR A 276 -11.78 -19.74 9.27
CA TYR A 276 -11.29 -20.27 10.54
C TYR A 276 -10.90 -19.19 11.56
N GLN A 277 -11.77 -18.20 11.77
CA GLN A 277 -11.51 -17.02 12.62
C GLN A 277 -10.85 -17.31 13.99
N ALA A 278 -11.26 -18.37 14.68
CA ALA A 278 -10.77 -18.69 16.03
C ALA A 278 -9.28 -19.10 16.09
N ILE A 279 -8.78 -19.81 15.06
CA ILE A 279 -7.37 -20.23 14.99
C ILE A 279 -6.53 -19.24 14.17
N ALA A 280 -7.15 -18.51 13.24
CA ALA A 280 -6.49 -17.53 12.39
C ALA A 280 -5.65 -16.52 13.19
N HIS A 281 -6.20 -15.97 14.29
CA HIS A 281 -5.49 -15.01 15.14
C HIS A 281 -4.25 -15.61 15.80
N LYS A 282 -4.26 -16.91 16.16
CA LYS A 282 -3.07 -17.58 16.70
C LYS A 282 -1.97 -17.69 15.65
N ILE A 283 -2.34 -17.98 14.41
CA ILE A 283 -1.39 -18.04 13.27
C ILE A 283 -0.83 -16.64 13.00
N ILE A 284 -1.69 -15.62 13.00
CA ILE A 284 -1.30 -14.22 12.81
C ILE A 284 -0.30 -13.77 13.87
N TYR A 285 -0.49 -14.12 15.16
CA TYR A 285 0.45 -13.74 16.21
C TYR A 285 1.81 -14.44 16.15
N VAL A 286 1.90 -15.58 15.47
CA VAL A 286 3.17 -16.30 15.28
C VAL A 286 3.98 -15.70 14.12
N GLY A 287 3.31 -15.22 13.08
CA GLY A 287 3.93 -14.64 11.89
C GLY A 287 4.38 -13.20 12.10
#